data_AF-A0A2E7P5R7-F1
#
_entry.id   AF-A0A2E7P5R7-F1
#
_cell.length_a   1.000
_cell.length_b   1.000
_cell.length_c   1.000
_cell.angle_alpha   90.00
_cell.angle_beta   90.00
_cell.angle_gamma   90.00
#
_symmetry.space_group_name_H-M   'P 1'
#
loop_
_entity.id
_entity.type
_entity.pdbx_description
1 polymer ?
#
loop_
_entity_poly.entity_id
_entity_poly.type
_entity_poly.pdbx_seq_one_letter_code
_entity_poly.pdbx_strand_id
1 'polypeptide(L)' 'MDVIEKVYLPLDEQGMMFISAESLNAQEFSTFSNAVLNAKTAAQAEESFSRFEDVWKEVLEMLQRDTRFRV' A
#
# COMPACT_ATOMS: atom_id res chain seq x y z
N MET A 1 -0.26 -15.41 -9.25
CA MET A 1 -0.98 -14.17 -8.90
C MET A 1 0.02 -13.27 -8.23
N ASP A 2 0.37 -12.19 -8.91
CA ASP A 2 1.38 -11.23 -8.46
C ASP A 2 0.83 -10.39 -7.31
N VAL A 3 1.71 -9.79 -6.51
CA VAL A 3 1.31 -8.99 -5.32
C VAL A 3 0.28 -7.92 -5.69
N ILE A 4 0.45 -7.26 -6.84
CA ILE A 4 -0.49 -6.24 -7.35
C ILE A 4 -1.88 -6.83 -7.61
N GLU A 5 -1.95 -7.97 -8.31
CA GLU A 5 -3.21 -8.64 -8.61
C GLU A 5 -3.93 -9.04 -7.32
N LYS A 6 -3.20 -9.57 -6.33
CA LYS A 6 -3.78 -9.93 -5.02
C LYS A 6 -4.39 -8.74 -4.29
N VAL A 7 -3.68 -7.61 -4.31
CA VAL A 7 -4.07 -6.40 -3.58
C VAL A 7 -5.26 -5.72 -4.24
N TYR A 8 -5.25 -5.65 -5.56
CA TYR A 8 -6.26 -4.94 -6.35
C TYR A 8 -7.47 -5.81 -6.71
N LEU A 9 -7.42 -7.13 -6.49
CA LEU A 9 -8.53 -8.06 -6.77
C LEU A 9 -9.91 -7.56 -6.34
N PRO A 10 -10.12 -7.02 -5.12
CA PRO A 10 -11.44 -6.55 -4.72
C PRO A 10 -11.94 -5.38 -5.59
N LEU A 11 -11.03 -4.48 -5.98
CA LEU A 11 -11.33 -3.34 -6.84
C LEU A 11 -11.56 -3.76 -8.29
N ASP A 12 -10.61 -4.51 -8.86
CA ASP A 12 -10.55 -4.77 -10.30
C ASP A 12 -11.56 -5.83 -10.75
N GLU A 13 -11.74 -6.89 -9.96
CA GLU A 13 -12.56 -8.05 -10.36
C GLU A 13 -13.85 -8.18 -9.56
N GLN A 14 -13.94 -7.59 -8.36
CA GLN A 14 -15.10 -7.76 -7.47
C GLN A 14 -15.95 -6.49 -7.36
N GLY A 15 -15.60 -5.40 -8.05
CA GLY A 15 -16.37 -4.16 -8.10
C GLY A 15 -16.44 -3.42 -6.76
N MET A 16 -15.51 -3.68 -5.85
CA MET A 16 -15.41 -3.01 -4.56
C MET A 16 -14.73 -1.64 -4.70
N MET A 17 -14.88 -0.76 -3.71
CA MET A 17 -14.19 0.53 -3.66
C MET A 17 -12.96 0.52 -2.72
N PHE A 18 -12.32 -0.64 -2.58
CA PHE A 18 -11.14 -0.80 -1.74
C PHE A 18 -10.16 -1.81 -2.34
N ILE A 19 -8.89 -1.69 -1.95
CA ILE A 19 -7.86 -2.71 -2.14
C ILE A 19 -7.58 -3.41 -0.81
N SER A 20 -7.05 -4.63 -0.82
CA SER A 20 -6.80 -5.38 0.41
C SER A 20 -5.45 -6.11 0.39
N ALA A 21 -4.63 -5.86 1.41
CA ALA A 21 -3.38 -6.60 1.65
C ALA A 21 -3.58 -7.82 2.57
N GLU A 22 -4.82 -8.19 2.88
CA GLU A 22 -5.13 -9.26 3.85
C GLU A 22 -4.53 -10.61 3.45
N SER A 23 -4.62 -10.97 2.17
CA SER A 23 -4.18 -12.26 1.64
C SER A 23 -2.67 -12.41 1.48
N LEU A 24 -1.90 -11.35 1.73
CA LEU A 24 -0.45 -11.35 1.54
C LEU A 24 0.26 -12.09 2.68
N ASN A 25 1.22 -12.94 2.33
CA ASN A 25 2.17 -13.47 3.32
C ASN A 25 3.22 -12.41 3.69
N ALA A 26 4.12 -12.72 4.64
CA ALA A 26 5.11 -11.75 5.12
C ALA A 26 6.05 -11.21 4.03
N GLN A 27 6.48 -12.06 3.09
CA GLN A 27 7.36 -11.63 2.00
C GLN A 27 6.61 -10.72 1.02
N GLU A 28 5.40 -11.09 0.65
CA GLU A 28 4.55 -10.30 -0.26
C GLU A 28 4.14 -8.96 0.37
N PHE A 29 3.84 -8.97 1.68
CA PHE A 29 3.52 -7.76 2.43
C PHE A 29 4.72 -6.81 2.55
N SER A 30 5.93 -7.34 2.72
CA SER A 30 7.17 -6.56 2.64
C SER A 30 7.35 -5.94 1.25
N THR A 31 7.13 -6.70 0.18
CA THR A 31 7.19 -6.17 -1.20
C THR A 31 6.17 -5.06 -1.42
N PHE A 32 4.93 -5.23 -0.98
CA PHE A 32 3.89 -4.20 -1.06
C PHE A 32 4.27 -2.96 -0.25
N SER A 33 4.72 -3.13 0.99
CA SER A 33 5.13 -2.03 1.87
C SER A 33 6.28 -1.20 1.29
N ASN A 34 7.28 -1.87 0.70
CA ASN A 34 8.37 -1.21 -0.01
C ASN A 34 7.87 -0.43 -1.24
N ALA A 35 6.93 -0.99 -2.00
CA ALA A 35 6.31 -0.29 -3.13
C ALA A 35 5.56 0.97 -2.67
N VAL A 36 4.82 0.92 -1.56
CA VAL A 36 4.12 2.08 -0.98
C VAL A 36 5.10 3.16 -0.52
N LEU A 37 6.21 2.79 0.13
CA LEU A 37 7.27 3.73 0.53
C LEU A 37 7.91 4.43 -0.69
N ASN A 38 8.22 3.66 -1.73
CA ASN A 38 8.76 4.19 -2.98
C ASN A 38 7.75 5.13 -3.68
N ALA A 39 6.47 4.76 -3.69
CA ALA A 39 5.40 5.59 -4.25
C ALA A 39 5.24 6.91 -3.49
N LYS A 40 5.27 6.89 -2.15
CA LYS A 40 5.28 8.13 -1.34
C LYS A 40 6.49 9.01 -1.70
N THR A 41 7.67 8.42 -1.80
CA THR A 41 8.91 9.16 -2.11
C THR A 41 8.83 9.83 -3.48
N ALA A 42 8.26 9.15 -4.48
CA ALA A 42 7.99 9.74 -5.78
C ALA A 42 6.94 10.86 -5.70
N ALA A 43 5.84 10.63 -4.97
CA ALA A 43 4.76 11.59 -4.82
C ALA A 43 5.19 12.88 -4.09
N GLN A 44 6.23 12.85 -3.25
CA GLN A 44 6.77 14.05 -2.57
C GLN A 44 7.23 15.15 -3.54
N ALA A 45 7.54 14.82 -4.78
CA ALA A 45 7.91 15.79 -5.80
C ALA A 45 6.68 16.50 -6.42
N GLU A 46 5.46 16.02 -6.17
CA GLU A 46 4.24 16.58 -6.73
C GLU A 46 3.74 17.77 -5.91
N GLU A 47 3.27 18.83 -6.57
CA GLU A 47 2.69 20.02 -5.91
C GLU A 47 1.48 19.65 -5.03
N SER A 48 0.73 18.62 -5.44
CA SER A 48 -0.42 18.07 -4.74
C SER A 48 -0.08 17.35 -3.44
N PHE A 49 1.18 16.97 -3.21
CA PHE A 49 1.57 16.07 -2.11
C PHE A 49 1.09 16.57 -0.75
N SER A 50 1.25 17.85 -0.48
CA SER A 50 0.83 18.49 0.77
C SER A 50 -0.66 18.30 1.09
N ARG A 51 -1.52 18.11 0.08
CA ARG A 51 -2.95 17.84 0.26
C ARG A 51 -3.25 16.41 0.71
N PHE A 52 -2.31 15.49 0.50
CA PHE A 52 -2.46 14.06 0.75
C PHE A 52 -1.42 13.52 1.76
N GLU A 53 -0.59 14.39 2.35
CA GLU A 53 0.49 13.97 3.25
C GLU A 53 -0.05 13.20 4.48
N ASP A 54 -1.16 13.65 5.04
CA ASP A 54 -1.78 13.01 6.21
C ASP A 54 -2.26 11.58 5.91
N VAL A 55 -2.90 11.35 4.76
CA VAL A 55 -3.34 10.00 4.38
C VAL A 55 -2.15 9.10 4.06
N TRP A 56 -1.08 9.63 3.45
CA TRP A 56 0.17 8.89 3.28
C TRP A 56 0.79 8.45 4.61
N LYS A 57 0.76 9.34 5.61
CA LYS A 57 1.25 9.03 6.95
C LYS A 57 0.40 7.95 7.62
N GLU A 58 -0.93 8.06 7.56
CA GLU A 58 -1.85 7.08 8.11
C GLU A 58 -1.63 5.68 7.51
N VAL A 59 -1.57 5.59 6.17
CA VAL A 59 -1.33 4.32 5.47
C VAL A 59 0.00 3.69 5.91
N LEU A 60 1.08 4.47 5.98
CA LEU A 60 2.38 3.95 6.40
C LEU A 60 2.41 3.52 7.86
N GLU A 61 1.79 4.29 8.76
CA GLU A 61 1.68 3.89 10.17
C GLU A 61 0.89 2.59 10.33
N MET A 62 -0.18 2.40 9.56
CA MET A 62 -0.96 1.16 9.56
C MET A 62 -0.13 -0.02 9.04
N LEU A 63 0.62 0.16 7.95
CA LEU A 63 1.49 -0.88 7.42
C LEU A 63 2.57 -1.28 8.44
N GLN A 64 3.20 -0.31 9.12
CA GLN A 64 4.23 -0.56 10.13
C GLN A 64 3.72 -1.31 11.36
N ARG A 65 2.43 -1.21 11.68
CA ARG A 65 1.80 -1.91 12.81
C ARG A 65 1.44 -3.36 12.48
N ASP A 66 1.42 -3.74 11.21
CA ASP A 66 1.14 -5.12 10.81
C ASP A 66 2.29 -6.04 11.23
N THR A 67 1.97 -7.20 11.81
CA THR A 67 2.98 -8.16 12.29
C THR A 67 3.84 -8.77 11.17
N ARG A 68 3.37 -8.65 9.93
CA ARG A 68 4.07 -9.06 8.71
C ARG A 68 5.06 -8.01 8.21
N PHE A 69 5.04 -6.79 8.74
CA PHE A 69 5.88 -5.71 8.28
C PHE A 69 7.37 -6.00 8.54
N ARG A 70 8.14 -6.07 7.45
CA ARG A 70 9.59 -6.28 7.45
C ARG A 70 10.17 -5.49 6.28
N VAL A 71 10.49 -4.22 6.52
CA VAL A 71 11.18 -3.35 5.55
C VAL A 71 12.65 -3.28 5.90
#